data_AF-A0A937XC22-F1
#
_entry.id   AF-A0A937XC22-F1
#
_cell.length_a   1.000
_cell.length_b   1.000
_cell.length_c   1.000
_cell.angle_alpha   90.00
_cell.angle_beta   90.00
_cell.angle_gamma   90.00
#
_symmetry.space_group_name_H-M   'P 1'
#
loop_
_entity.id
_entity.type
_entity.pdbx_description
1 polymer ?
#
loop_
_entity_poly.entity_id
_entity_poly.type
_entity_poly.pdbx_seq_one_letter_code
_entity_poly.pdbx_strand_id
1 'polypeptide(L)'
;QAGAGPAGGPGPAAPGAERFLISARLEREVREIDDPDERRAFLAAAGIDAPGLARLNAAAYDRLGLMSFYTVGPDEVRAWTIRRGALAPEAAGRIHSDLARGFIRVEVIKYDDLLAAGSEKGVKDQGRAHLRGKDYAMEDGDICHFLFSV
;
A
#
# COMPACT_ATOMS: atom_id res chain seq x y z
N GLN A 1 43.63 13.22 -10.89
CA GLN A 1 42.68 14.19 -11.47
C GLN A 1 41.52 13.40 -12.07
N ALA A 2 40.36 13.42 -11.43
CA ALA A 2 39.10 12.96 -12.01
C ALA A 2 38.09 14.06 -11.69
N GLY A 3 37.83 14.92 -12.68
CA GLY A 3 36.89 16.02 -12.55
C GLY A 3 35.47 15.48 -12.48
N ALA A 4 34.83 15.65 -11.32
CA ALA A 4 33.39 15.60 -11.24
C ALA A 4 32.84 16.80 -12.03
N GLY A 5 32.34 16.54 -13.25
CA GLY A 5 31.60 17.54 -14.02
C GLY A 5 30.35 17.98 -13.24
N PRO A 6 29.92 19.24 -13.34
CA PRO A 6 28.75 19.72 -12.62
C PRO A 6 27.52 18.93 -13.11
N ALA A 7 26.91 18.17 -12.20
CA ALA A 7 25.61 17.57 -12.45
C ALA A 7 24.62 18.72 -12.71
N GLY A 8 24.22 18.91 -13.97
CA GLY A 8 23.17 19.85 -14.32
C GLY A 8 21.91 19.52 -13.54
N GLY A 9 21.47 20.44 -12.68
CA GLY A 9 20.24 20.28 -11.92
C GLY A 9 19.04 20.07 -12.85
N PRO A 10 17.98 19.38 -12.39
CA PRO A 10 16.81 19.13 -13.22
C PRO A 10 16.23 20.47 -13.72
N GLY A 11 15.92 20.53 -15.02
CA GLY A 11 15.23 21.67 -15.63
C GLY A 11 13.88 21.96 -14.97
N PRO A 12 13.26 23.12 -15.25
CA PRO A 12 12.00 23.49 -14.64
C PRO A 12 10.91 22.44 -14.94
N ALA A 13 10.24 21.96 -13.89
CA ALA A 13 9.11 21.05 -14.04
C ALA A 13 7.89 21.81 -14.58
N ALA A 14 7.05 21.12 -15.36
CA ALA A 14 5.75 21.63 -15.77
C ALA A 14 4.92 22.00 -14.52
N PRO A 15 4.07 23.04 -14.58
CA PRO A 15 3.19 23.41 -13.47
C PRO A 15 2.35 22.21 -13.02
N GLY A 16 2.45 21.85 -11.73
CA GLY A 16 1.71 20.72 -11.14
C GLY A 16 2.44 19.35 -11.14
N ALA A 17 3.64 19.27 -11.74
CA ALA A 17 4.46 18.06 -11.71
C ALA A 17 5.30 18.00 -10.42
N GLU A 18 5.19 16.87 -9.72
CA GLU A 18 5.99 16.57 -8.54
C GLU A 18 7.41 16.15 -8.96
N ARG A 19 8.41 16.58 -8.20
CA ARG A 19 9.82 16.29 -8.48
C ARG A 19 10.39 15.47 -7.34
N PHE A 20 11.08 14.40 -7.71
CA PHE A 20 11.82 13.54 -6.78
C PHE A 20 13.31 13.61 -7.08
N LEU A 21 14.12 13.79 -6.03
CA LEU A 21 15.55 13.60 -6.10
C LEU A 21 15.86 12.17 -5.70
N ILE A 22 16.51 11.43 -6.60
CA ILE A 22 16.91 10.05 -6.39
C ILE A 22 18.37 9.88 -6.79
N SER A 23 19.13 9.18 -5.95
CA SER A 23 20.52 8.82 -6.24
C SER A 23 20.59 7.34 -6.57
N ALA A 24 20.75 7.00 -7.85
CA ALA A 24 20.81 5.60 -8.29
C ALA A 24 21.92 4.81 -7.58
N ARG A 25 23.04 5.46 -7.26
CA ARG A 25 24.14 4.84 -6.49
C ARG A 25 23.69 4.48 -5.08
N LEU A 26 23.05 5.42 -4.39
CA LEU A 26 22.57 5.21 -3.03
C LEU A 26 21.51 4.09 -2.99
N GLU A 27 20.56 4.08 -3.93
CA GLU A 27 19.53 3.03 -3.99
C GLU A 27 20.15 1.63 -4.15
N ARG A 28 21.26 1.52 -4.90
CA ARG A 28 21.98 0.25 -5.04
C ARG A 28 22.65 -0.14 -3.72
N GLU A 29 23.36 0.78 -3.08
CA GLU A 29 24.02 0.54 -1.78
C GLU A 29 22.99 0.10 -0.72
N VAL A 30 21.84 0.78 -0.64
CA VAL A 30 20.73 0.43 0.25
C VAL A 30 20.16 -0.96 -0.04
N ARG A 31 20.11 -1.38 -1.32
CA ARG A 31 19.60 -2.68 -1.74
C ARG A 31 20.53 -3.84 -1.39
N GLU A 32 21.83 -3.58 -1.30
CA GLU A 32 22.85 -4.57 -0.95
C GLU A 32 22.90 -4.84 0.57
N ILE A 33 22.22 -4.04 1.39
CA ILE A 33 22.11 -4.23 2.84
C ILE A 33 20.88 -5.10 3.16
N ASP A 34 21.13 -6.38 3.40
CA ASP A 34 20.09 -7.36 3.76
C ASP A 34 19.50 -7.07 5.15
N ASP A 35 20.36 -6.74 6.12
CA ASP A 35 19.95 -6.49 7.51
C ASP A 35 19.08 -5.23 7.62
N PRO A 36 17.82 -5.34 8.10
CA PRO A 36 16.93 -4.19 8.20
C PRO A 36 17.38 -3.12 9.19
N ASP A 37 18.07 -3.49 10.27
CA ASP A 37 18.58 -2.55 11.28
C ASP A 37 19.77 -1.76 10.73
N GLU A 38 20.71 -2.45 10.08
CA GLU A 38 21.84 -1.83 9.39
C GLU A 38 21.37 -0.89 8.28
N ARG A 39 20.39 -1.31 7.48
CA ARG A 39 19.81 -0.47 6.43
C ARG A 39 19.18 0.80 7.00
N ARG A 40 18.45 0.68 8.11
CA ARG A 40 17.90 1.85 8.83
C ARG A 40 18.99 2.78 9.33
N ALA A 41 20.04 2.23 9.95
CA ALA A 41 21.16 3.02 10.46
C ALA A 41 21.90 3.77 9.33
N PHE A 42 22.13 3.11 8.19
CA PHE A 42 22.74 3.72 7.01
C PHE A 42 21.90 4.88 6.45
N LEU A 43 20.58 4.68 6.30
CA LEU A 43 19.65 5.71 5.85
C LEU A 43 19.62 6.91 6.82
N ALA A 44 19.57 6.64 8.12
CA ALA A 44 19.58 7.68 9.16
C ALA A 44 20.89 8.49 9.15
N ALA A 45 22.05 7.82 8.99
CA ALA A 45 23.34 8.49 8.89
C ALA A 45 23.45 9.38 7.63
N ALA A 46 22.75 9.01 6.54
CA ALA A 46 22.65 9.80 5.33
C ALA A 46 21.59 10.93 5.40
N GLY A 47 20.83 11.02 6.50
CA GLY A 47 19.74 12.00 6.65
C GLY A 47 18.53 11.70 5.76
N ILE A 48 18.25 10.42 5.51
CA ILE A 48 17.21 9.96 4.58
C ILE A 48 16.21 9.11 5.34
N ASP A 49 14.95 9.56 5.39
CA ASP A 49 13.89 8.86 6.13
C ASP A 49 13.42 7.58 5.42
N ALA A 50 13.45 7.58 4.08
CA ALA A 50 13.02 6.45 3.26
C ALA A 50 13.78 6.40 1.93
N PRO A 51 14.02 5.19 1.37
CA PRO A 51 14.61 5.04 0.04
C PRO A 51 13.88 5.87 -1.01
N GLY A 52 14.61 6.47 -1.94
CA GLY A 52 14.06 7.26 -3.04
C GLY A 52 13.08 6.46 -3.88
N LEU A 53 13.35 5.17 -4.12
CA LEU A 53 12.43 4.31 -4.86
C LEU A 53 11.11 4.08 -4.12
N ALA A 54 11.14 3.96 -2.78
CA ALA A 54 9.93 3.81 -1.98
C ALA A 54 9.05 5.07 -2.07
N ARG A 55 9.66 6.26 -1.99
CA ARG A 55 8.96 7.55 -2.16
C ARG A 55 8.35 7.69 -3.56
N LEU A 56 9.11 7.31 -4.61
CA LEU A 56 8.62 7.32 -5.99
C LEU A 56 7.42 6.38 -6.17
N ASN A 57 7.49 5.16 -5.63
CA ASN A 57 6.42 4.19 -5.74
C ASN A 57 5.14 4.70 -5.05
N ALA A 58 5.25 5.23 -3.83
CA ALA A 58 4.11 5.78 -3.11
C ALA A 58 3.45 6.94 -3.88
N ALA A 59 4.25 7.86 -4.42
CA ALA A 59 3.75 8.97 -5.22
C ALA A 59 3.10 8.49 -6.52
N ALA A 60 3.70 7.53 -7.22
CA ALA A 60 3.10 6.96 -8.43
C ALA A 60 1.77 6.27 -8.13
N TYR A 61 1.69 5.52 -7.03
CA TYR A 61 0.48 4.83 -6.58
C TYR A 61 -0.65 5.84 -6.31
N ASP A 62 -0.31 6.93 -5.61
CA ASP A 62 -1.23 8.02 -5.33
C ASP A 62 -1.69 8.75 -6.61
N ARG A 63 -0.76 9.09 -7.51
CA ARG A 63 -1.09 9.77 -8.78
C ARG A 63 -1.96 8.93 -9.70
N LEU A 64 -1.81 7.61 -9.66
CA LEU A 64 -2.66 6.68 -10.41
C LEU A 64 -4.04 6.49 -9.75
N GLY A 65 -4.30 7.11 -8.60
CA GLY A 65 -5.54 6.97 -7.88
C GLY A 65 -5.73 5.56 -7.32
N LEU A 66 -4.65 4.87 -6.97
CA LEU A 66 -4.68 3.50 -6.47
C LEU A 66 -4.73 3.49 -4.94
N MET A 67 -5.33 2.44 -4.40
CA MET A 67 -5.38 2.12 -2.98
C MET A 67 -5.31 0.60 -2.80
N SER A 68 -4.98 0.15 -1.60
CA SER A 68 -4.90 -1.27 -1.26
C SER A 68 -5.96 -1.65 -0.24
N PHE A 69 -6.56 -2.82 -0.44
CA PHE A 69 -7.24 -3.56 0.62
C PHE A 69 -6.49 -4.87 0.87
N TYR A 70 -6.76 -5.51 2.00
CA TYR A 70 -6.07 -6.70 2.44
C TYR A 70 -7.02 -7.87 2.61
N THR A 71 -6.54 -9.06 2.29
CA THR A 71 -7.16 -10.31 2.71
C THR A 71 -6.22 -11.01 3.67
N VAL A 72 -6.77 -11.47 4.79
CA VAL A 72 -6.04 -12.23 5.81
C VAL A 72 -6.65 -13.63 5.87
N GLY A 73 -5.80 -14.64 5.69
CA GLY A 73 -6.10 -16.04 5.89
C GLY A 73 -5.09 -16.67 6.84
N PRO A 74 -5.29 -17.94 7.22
CA PRO A 74 -4.37 -18.65 8.11
C PRO A 74 -2.95 -18.77 7.53
N ASP A 75 -2.84 -18.89 6.21
CA ASP A 75 -1.57 -19.14 5.53
C ASP A 75 -1.05 -17.93 4.73
N GLU A 76 -1.90 -16.92 4.45
CA GLU A 76 -1.56 -15.82 3.55
C GLU A 76 -2.16 -14.49 4.03
N VAL A 77 -1.32 -13.46 4.01
CA VAL A 77 -1.75 -12.06 4.06
C VAL A 77 -1.38 -11.41 2.74
N ARG A 78 -2.37 -10.84 2.05
CA ARG A 78 -2.16 -10.26 0.73
C ARG A 78 -2.79 -8.89 0.58
N ALA A 79 -2.04 -7.99 -0.04
CA ALA A 79 -2.52 -6.69 -0.49
C ALA A 79 -3.06 -6.78 -1.93
N TRP A 80 -4.19 -6.14 -2.17
CA TRP A 80 -4.87 -6.07 -3.46
C TRP A 80 -5.03 -4.62 -3.89
N THR A 81 -4.35 -4.26 -4.98
CA THR A 81 -4.46 -2.94 -5.60
C THR A 81 -5.80 -2.79 -6.33
N ILE A 82 -6.54 -1.74 -5.97
CA ILE A 82 -7.76 -1.26 -6.64
C ILE A 82 -7.68 0.25 -6.89
N ARG A 83 -8.60 0.80 -7.68
CA ARG A 83 -8.74 2.25 -7.81
C ARG A 83 -9.56 2.81 -6.66
N ARG A 84 -9.25 4.03 -6.25
CA ARG A 84 -10.05 4.77 -5.27
C ARG A 84 -11.49 4.91 -5.73
N GLY A 85 -12.41 4.69 -4.80
CA GLY A 85 -13.85 4.67 -5.06
C GLY A 85 -14.39 3.36 -5.65
N ALA A 86 -13.56 2.33 -5.85
CA ALA A 86 -14.04 1.02 -6.25
C ALA A 86 -15.02 0.44 -5.22
N LEU A 87 -16.08 -0.20 -5.71
CA LEU A 87 -17.10 -0.82 -4.86
C LEU A 87 -16.68 -2.22 -4.41
N ALA A 88 -17.26 -2.71 -3.32
CA ALA A 88 -16.93 -4.02 -2.76
C ALA A 88 -16.99 -5.20 -3.77
N PRO A 89 -17.98 -5.30 -4.68
CA PRO A 89 -17.97 -6.35 -5.70
C PRO A 89 -16.81 -6.24 -6.70
N GLU A 90 -16.38 -5.03 -7.03
CA GLU A 90 -15.24 -4.79 -7.92
C GLU A 90 -13.92 -5.20 -7.25
N ALA A 91 -13.79 -4.89 -5.96
CA ALA A 91 -12.67 -5.35 -5.14
C ALA A 91 -12.64 -6.88 -5.02
N ALA A 92 -13.79 -7.53 -4.82
CA ALA A 92 -13.91 -8.98 -4.84
C ALA A 92 -13.45 -9.57 -6.20
N GLY A 93 -13.83 -8.91 -7.30
CA GLY A 93 -13.42 -9.27 -8.66
C GLY A 93 -11.92 -9.20 -8.90
N ARG A 94 -11.20 -8.34 -8.17
CA ARG A 94 -9.75 -8.24 -8.23
C ARG A 94 -9.04 -9.50 -7.73
N ILE A 95 -9.69 -10.22 -6.80
CA ILE A 95 -9.25 -11.52 -6.28
C ILE A 95 -9.58 -12.61 -7.30
N HIS A 96 -10.85 -12.71 -7.69
CA HIS A 96 -11.32 -13.65 -8.69
C HIS A 96 -12.66 -13.20 -9.29
N SER A 97 -12.91 -13.46 -10.58
CA SER A 97 -14.15 -13.06 -11.25
C SER A 97 -15.40 -13.70 -10.64
N ASP A 98 -15.30 -14.92 -10.12
CA ASP A 98 -16.42 -15.61 -9.47
C ASP A 98 -16.86 -14.95 -8.16
N LEU A 99 -15.92 -14.40 -7.39
CA LEU A 99 -16.22 -13.66 -6.16
C LEU A 99 -17.07 -12.43 -6.45
N ALA A 100 -16.81 -11.72 -7.56
CA ALA A 100 -17.64 -10.60 -7.98
C ALA A 100 -19.05 -11.04 -8.40
N ARG A 101 -19.17 -12.12 -9.18
CA ARG A 101 -20.47 -12.63 -9.65
C ARG A 101 -21.33 -13.15 -8.49
N GLY A 102 -20.70 -13.89 -7.58
CA GLY A 102 -21.33 -14.49 -6.41
C GLY A 102 -21.46 -13.55 -5.21
N PHE A 103 -21.01 -12.29 -5.30
CA PHE A 103 -20.91 -11.39 -4.16
C PHE A 103 -22.24 -11.26 -3.40
N ILE A 104 -22.19 -11.56 -2.10
CA ILE A 104 -23.30 -11.35 -1.16
C ILE A 104 -23.03 -10.09 -0.34
N ARG A 105 -21.91 -10.07 0.39
CA ARG A 105 -21.50 -9.01 1.30
C ARG A 105 -20.01 -9.14 1.62
N VAL A 106 -19.42 -8.11 2.19
CA VAL A 106 -18.05 -8.13 2.69
C VAL A 106 -18.04 -7.80 4.19
N GLU A 107 -17.29 -8.57 4.98
CA GLU A 107 -16.90 -8.19 6.34
C GLU A 107 -15.63 -7.34 6.23
N VAL A 108 -15.69 -6.13 6.77
CA VAL A 108 -14.60 -5.15 6.74
C VAL A 108 -14.16 -4.86 8.16
N ILE A 109 -12.85 -4.94 8.38
CA ILE A 109 -12.16 -4.48 9.57
C ILE A 109 -11.22 -3.34 9.15
N LYS A 110 -11.23 -2.24 9.89
CA LYS A 110 -10.27 -1.15 9.66
C LYS A 110 -8.91 -1.52 10.23
N TYR A 111 -7.84 -1.17 9.52
CA TYR A 111 -6.47 -1.43 9.95
C TYR A 111 -6.19 -0.91 11.37
N ASP A 112 -6.60 0.32 11.66
CA ASP A 112 -6.41 0.94 12.98
C ASP A 112 -7.17 0.20 14.09
N ASP A 113 -8.33 -0.37 13.77
CA ASP A 113 -9.15 -1.14 14.71
C ASP A 113 -8.46 -2.47 15.04
N LEU A 114 -7.88 -3.12 14.02
CA LEU A 114 -7.11 -4.33 14.21
C LEU A 114 -5.87 -4.07 15.07
N LEU A 115 -5.14 -2.98 14.80
CA LEU A 115 -3.98 -2.59 15.61
C LEU A 115 -4.38 -2.30 17.07
N ALA A 116 -5.47 -1.57 17.28
CA ALA A 116 -5.94 -1.21 18.63
C ALA A 116 -6.44 -2.43 19.42
N ALA A 117 -7.10 -3.38 18.76
CA ALA A 117 -7.62 -4.60 19.40
C ALA A 117 -6.59 -5.73 19.52
N GLY A 118 -5.49 -5.65 18.76
CA GLY A 118 -4.39 -6.64 18.75
C GLY A 118 -4.74 -7.98 18.10
N SER A 119 -5.98 -8.22 17.71
CA SER A 119 -6.43 -9.45 17.03
C SER A 119 -7.79 -9.26 16.35
N GLU A 120 -8.07 -10.04 15.30
CA GLU A 120 -9.39 -10.04 14.62
C GLU A 120 -10.52 -10.41 15.58
N LYS A 121 -10.26 -11.36 16.49
CA LYS A 121 -11.22 -11.73 17.54
C LYS A 121 -11.51 -10.53 18.43
N GLY A 122 -10.49 -9.79 18.86
CA GLY A 122 -10.66 -8.57 19.66
C GLY A 122 -11.52 -7.52 18.94
N VAL A 123 -11.33 -7.34 17.63
CA VAL A 123 -12.16 -6.42 16.82
C VAL A 123 -13.63 -6.88 16.80
N LYS A 124 -13.87 -8.17 16.61
CA LYS A 124 -15.21 -8.78 16.56
C LYS A 124 -15.91 -8.67 17.91
N ASP A 125 -15.21 -8.96 19.00
CA ASP A 125 -15.72 -8.85 20.38
C ASP A 125 -16.08 -7.39 20.73
N GLN A 126 -15.40 -6.40 20.12
CA GLN A 126 -15.70 -4.98 20.25
C GLN A 126 -16.80 -4.48 19.28
N GLY A 127 -17.34 -5.34 18.40
CA GLY A 127 -18.37 -4.97 17.43
C GLY A 127 -17.89 -4.06 16.30
N ARG A 128 -16.58 -4.03 16.04
CA ARG A 128 -15.94 -3.17 15.02
C ARG A 128 -15.70 -3.88 13.68
N ALA A 129 -16.08 -5.15 13.59
CA ALA A 129 -16.16 -5.88 12.33
C ALA A 129 -17.51 -5.58 11.66
N HIS A 130 -17.46 -5.02 10.46
CA HIS A 130 -18.61 -4.42 9.83
C HIS A 130 -19.02 -5.18 8.57
N LEU A 131 -20.28 -5.62 8.51
CA LEU A 131 -20.84 -6.13 7.26
C LEU A 131 -21.25 -4.98 6.35
N ARG A 132 -20.88 -5.10 5.08
CA ARG A 132 -21.09 -4.08 4.05
C ARG A 132 -21.64 -4.71 2.77
N GLY A 133 -22.53 -3.97 2.11
CA GLY A 133 -23.25 -4.39 0.92
C GLY A 133 -22.49 -4.10 -0.38
N LYS A 134 -23.21 -4.22 -1.50
CA LYS A 134 -22.68 -4.01 -2.86
C LYS A 134 -22.33 -2.55 -3.17
N ASP A 135 -22.95 -1.62 -2.45
CA ASP A 135 -22.81 -0.18 -2.55
C ASP A 135 -21.66 0.38 -1.70
N TYR A 136 -20.98 -0.47 -0.94
CA TYR A 136 -19.85 -0.03 -0.13
C TYR A 136 -18.68 0.39 -1.01
N ALA A 137 -18.32 1.66 -0.91
CA ALA A 137 -17.07 2.17 -1.44
C ALA A 137 -15.93 1.73 -0.52
N MET A 138 -14.99 0.99 -1.08
CA MET A 138 -13.84 0.49 -0.36
C MET A 138 -12.97 1.64 0.13
N GLU A 139 -12.31 1.45 1.26
CA GLU A 139 -11.37 2.40 1.84
C GLU A 139 -9.95 1.80 1.85
N ASP A 140 -8.95 2.67 1.77
CA ASP A 140 -7.55 2.23 1.83
C ASP A 140 -7.26 1.59 3.19
N GLY A 141 -6.57 0.46 3.17
CA GLY A 141 -6.28 -0.29 4.39
C GLY A 141 -7.39 -1.21 4.88
N ASP A 142 -8.53 -1.30 4.19
CA ASP A 142 -9.59 -2.21 4.56
C ASP A 142 -9.09 -3.66 4.60
N ILE A 143 -9.40 -4.36 5.69
CA ILE A 143 -9.14 -5.79 5.84
C ILE A 143 -10.45 -6.52 5.59
N CYS A 144 -10.50 -7.29 4.52
CA CYS A 144 -11.74 -7.79 3.95
C CYS A 144 -11.83 -9.31 3.96
N HIS A 145 -13.02 -9.78 4.36
CA HIS A 145 -13.46 -11.15 4.15
C HIS A 145 -14.75 -11.15 3.31
N PHE A 146 -14.65 -11.63 2.07
CA PHE A 146 -15.76 -11.61 1.11
C PHE A 146 -16.64 -12.86 1.25
N LEU A 147 -17.94 -12.65 1.45
CA LEU A 147 -18.94 -13.70 1.46
C LEU A 147 -19.61 -13.77 0.08
N PHE A 148 -19.66 -14.96 -0.51
CA PHE A 148 -20.18 -15.20 -1.85
C PHE A 148 -20.95 -16.52 -1.92
N SER A 149 -21.86 -16.63 -2.90
CA SER A 149 -22.49 -17.89 -3.30
C SER A 149 -21.93 -18.34 -4.63
N VAL A 150 -21.68 -19.65 -4.76
CA VAL A 150 -21.35 -20.32 -6.03
C VAL A 150 -22.62 -20.85 -6.67
#